data_AF-A0A6M0L187-F1
#
_entry.id   AF-A0A6M0L187-F1
#
_cell.length_a   1.000
_cell.length_b   1.000
_cell.length_c   1.000
_cell.angle_alpha   90.00
_cell.angle_beta   90.00
_cell.angle_gamma   90.00
#
_symmetry.space_group_name_H-M   'P 1'
#
loop_
_entity.id
_entity.type
_entity.pdbx_description
1 polymer ?
#
loop_
_entity_poly.entity_id
_entity_poly.type
_entity_poly.pdbx_seq_one_letter_code
_entity_poly.pdbx_strand_id
1 'polypeptide(L)'
;MGFINTLINGNEGGLKSEGLTPMQKITLRAVVLGVLFYGLAVIEGQLMRVQGVVPNLFSEDHYFSIMTVHPIIGIFGSTYLIVFGAFTFLVPYLMKKPLYSMKLANFTWIAIGAGAIMSWLGGAIYHYAPLYTLYWPLPVDFTQFNPIGGLVFVGGIAIIMVGTLGFIYNIFATVFYTEDGHEKRPMKPLILSALGIDGMLNIWYKITGREPYAKEPAVSLPVVAIFRGTIDTLLDALVILTCGVLIIVYIVGDMTGMPFDYTSVNALLYKNFFWWGLDLIADGLVLIYVAGTWYLLAMLITGKKLFMQNIARAALLLELVVSWMVWSHHLLADQGQPNMMKLLSGEMVTAFELVTQGIAVFITLVTLWSAKPLKMTNELKFLLAGIMGFMIAIPAAILQADMGLNRILHNTQWIIFTHVHAAILIGLTMTLYSAIYILWPILTNGAKLYSQKLANFHFWAHLIGALGMSCFMGLAAMDGALRRVLYVDGEFNTYMILGALCGMLILISWLAFLINVVMTIGIKGLIGIYTPAKSDTKDLVPAA
;
A
#
# COMPACT_ATOMS: atom_id res chain seq x y z
N MET A 1 -32.53 17.14 -10.72
CA MET A 1 -31.54 18.21 -10.42
C MET A 1 -30.61 18.35 -11.61
N GLY A 2 -30.20 19.57 -11.97
CA GLY A 2 -29.22 19.78 -13.05
C GLY A 2 -27.82 19.33 -12.64
N PHE A 3 -26.97 19.00 -13.62
CA PHE A 3 -25.59 18.53 -13.41
C PHE A 3 -24.77 19.46 -12.51
N ILE A 4 -24.79 20.77 -12.78
CA ILE A 4 -24.08 21.78 -11.97
C ILE A 4 -24.56 21.78 -10.52
N ASN A 5 -25.87 21.63 -10.29
CA ASN A 5 -26.40 21.58 -8.93
C ASN A 5 -25.90 20.34 -8.18
N THR A 6 -25.89 19.18 -8.82
CA THR A 6 -25.35 17.95 -8.23
C THR A 6 -23.83 18.05 -8.00
N LEU A 7 -23.09 18.68 -8.90
CA LEU A 7 -21.66 18.90 -8.73
C LEU A 7 -21.37 19.77 -7.49
N ILE A 8 -22.11 20.85 -7.31
CA ILE A 8 -21.90 21.79 -6.19
C ILE A 8 -22.40 21.20 -4.87
N ASN A 9 -23.64 20.69 -4.85
CA ASN A 9 -24.34 20.32 -3.62
C ASN A 9 -24.35 18.80 -3.34
N GLY A 10 -23.85 17.97 -4.27
CA GLY A 10 -23.84 16.51 -4.17
C GLY A 10 -25.19 15.86 -4.50
N ASN A 11 -25.15 14.55 -4.71
CA ASN A 11 -26.32 13.74 -5.00
C ASN A 11 -27.22 13.61 -3.76
N GLU A 12 -28.54 13.82 -3.93
CA GLU A 12 -29.52 13.79 -2.83
C GLU A 12 -29.15 14.66 -1.61
N GLY A 13 -28.52 15.82 -1.85
CA GLY A 13 -28.10 16.74 -0.79
C GLY A 13 -26.67 16.53 -0.29
N GLY A 14 -25.94 15.56 -0.88
CA GLY A 14 -24.50 15.42 -0.74
C GLY A 14 -24.02 15.06 0.66
N LEU A 15 -22.72 15.27 0.89
CA LEU A 15 -22.10 15.03 2.18
C LEU A 15 -22.45 16.16 3.16
N LYS A 16 -23.18 15.82 4.23
CA LYS A 16 -23.47 16.72 5.35
C LYS A 16 -22.25 16.86 6.26
N SER A 17 -21.23 17.57 5.77
CA SER A 17 -19.92 17.69 6.42
C SER A 17 -19.96 18.29 7.84
N GLU A 18 -21.01 19.04 8.17
CA GLU A 18 -21.23 19.61 9.49
C GLU A 18 -21.51 18.57 10.58
N GLY A 19 -22.10 17.43 10.20
CA GLY A 19 -22.41 16.33 11.11
C GLY A 19 -21.28 15.30 11.24
N LEU A 20 -20.11 15.57 10.66
CA LEU A 20 -18.96 14.66 10.76
C LEU A 20 -18.19 14.91 12.05
N THR A 21 -17.80 13.82 12.72
CA THR A 21 -16.89 13.88 13.87
C THR A 21 -15.48 14.29 13.43
N PRO A 22 -14.62 14.72 14.37
CA PRO A 22 -13.20 14.92 14.09
C PRO A 22 -12.54 13.69 13.47
N MET A 23 -12.90 12.48 13.90
CA MET A 23 -12.34 11.23 13.39
C MET A 23 -12.73 10.97 11.94
N GLN A 24 -14.03 11.10 11.60
CA GLN A 24 -14.48 10.95 10.22
C GLN A 24 -13.76 11.94 9.29
N LYS A 25 -13.62 13.21 9.70
CA LYS A 25 -12.94 14.22 8.89
C LYS A 25 -11.47 13.87 8.66
N ILE A 26 -10.72 13.49 9.69
CA ILE A 26 -9.29 13.13 9.54
C ILE A 26 -9.13 11.95 8.58
N THR A 27 -9.92 10.90 8.74
CA THR A 27 -9.89 9.72 7.86
C THR A 27 -10.19 10.10 6.42
N LEU A 28 -11.24 10.90 6.19
CA LEU A 28 -11.62 11.35 4.86
C LEU A 28 -10.53 12.23 4.21
N ARG A 29 -9.86 13.12 4.97
CA ARG A 29 -8.76 13.95 4.45
C ARG A 29 -7.62 13.10 3.91
N ALA A 30 -7.19 12.11 4.69
CA ALA A 30 -6.13 11.19 4.29
C ALA A 30 -6.53 10.38 3.05
N VAL A 31 -7.71 9.76 3.06
CA VAL A 31 -8.19 8.93 1.94
C VAL A 31 -8.39 9.75 0.66
N VAL A 32 -8.98 10.94 0.75
CA VAL A 32 -9.16 11.83 -0.41
C VAL A 32 -7.79 12.18 -1.02
N LEU A 33 -6.83 12.59 -0.19
CA LEU A 33 -5.49 12.92 -0.68
C LEU A 33 -4.79 11.70 -1.29
N GLY A 34 -4.93 10.52 -0.69
CA GLY A 34 -4.39 9.28 -1.24
C GLY A 34 -4.99 8.92 -2.60
N VAL A 35 -6.32 9.08 -2.79
CA VAL A 35 -6.99 8.87 -4.09
C VAL A 35 -6.48 9.84 -5.16
N LEU A 36 -6.15 11.08 -4.77
CA LEU A 36 -5.60 12.07 -5.70
C LEU A 36 -4.16 11.73 -6.11
N PHE A 37 -3.31 11.31 -5.16
CA PHE A 37 -1.98 10.80 -5.49
C PHE A 37 -2.03 9.54 -6.36
N TYR A 38 -3.03 8.68 -6.16
CA TYR A 38 -3.23 7.53 -7.04
C TYR A 38 -3.50 7.98 -8.47
N GLY A 39 -4.33 9.02 -8.64
CA GLY A 39 -4.55 9.66 -9.94
C GLY A 39 -3.27 10.18 -10.58
N LEU A 40 -2.43 10.87 -9.80
CA LEU A 40 -1.13 11.35 -10.27
C LEU A 40 -0.23 10.18 -10.71
N ALA A 41 -0.13 9.11 -9.92
CA ALA A 41 0.64 7.93 -10.29
C ALA A 41 0.12 7.26 -11.57
N VAL A 42 -1.20 7.19 -11.78
CA VAL A 42 -1.80 6.66 -13.02
C VAL A 42 -1.47 7.55 -14.22
N ILE A 43 -1.49 8.88 -14.05
CA ILE A 43 -1.08 9.83 -15.10
C ILE A 43 0.40 9.64 -15.45
N GLU A 44 1.28 9.60 -14.44
CA GLU A 44 2.72 9.36 -14.63
C GLU A 44 3.01 8.02 -15.31
N GLY A 45 2.33 6.96 -14.87
CA GLY A 45 2.39 5.64 -15.50
C GLY A 45 2.00 5.71 -16.97
N GLN A 46 0.91 6.42 -17.29
CA GLN A 46 0.46 6.59 -18.67
C GLN A 46 1.43 7.44 -19.50
N LEU A 47 2.02 8.50 -18.95
CA LEU A 47 3.05 9.29 -19.64
C LEU A 47 4.26 8.41 -20.00
N MET A 48 4.72 7.57 -19.08
CA MET A 48 5.79 6.60 -19.36
C MET A 48 5.39 5.56 -20.41
N ARG A 49 4.11 5.15 -20.47
CA ARG A 49 3.63 4.23 -21.52
C ARG A 49 3.56 4.91 -22.88
N VAL A 50 3.07 6.15 -22.95
CA VAL A 50 2.99 6.89 -24.20
C VAL A 50 4.39 7.20 -24.74
N GLN A 51 5.38 7.53 -23.90
CA GLN A 51 6.79 7.66 -24.33
C GLN A 51 7.30 6.35 -24.97
N GLY A 52 6.87 5.18 -24.49
CA GLY A 52 7.24 3.89 -25.07
C GLY A 52 6.54 3.58 -26.41
N VAL A 53 5.48 4.31 -26.77
CA VAL A 53 4.77 4.19 -28.06
C VAL A 53 5.22 5.27 -29.03
N VAL A 54 5.45 6.48 -28.52
CA VAL A 54 5.93 7.66 -29.25
C VAL A 54 7.22 8.10 -28.58
N PRO A 55 8.37 7.54 -29.02
CA PRO A 55 9.67 7.92 -28.49
C PRO A 55 9.90 9.44 -28.59
N ASN A 56 10.68 9.99 -27.66
CA ASN A 56 11.07 11.40 -27.61
C ASN A 56 9.89 12.38 -27.39
N LEU A 57 8.78 11.95 -26.77
CA LEU A 57 7.72 12.85 -26.33
C LEU A 57 8.21 13.84 -25.26
N PHE A 58 9.12 13.39 -24.38
CA PHE A 58 9.89 14.23 -23.46
C PHE A 58 11.33 13.71 -23.28
N SER A 59 12.21 14.49 -22.65
CA SER A 59 13.63 14.16 -22.48
C SER A 59 13.83 12.88 -21.66
N GLU A 60 14.95 12.19 -21.88
CA GLU A 60 15.28 10.94 -21.19
C GLU A 60 15.41 11.15 -19.68
N ASP A 61 16.09 12.22 -19.28
CA ASP A 61 16.24 12.69 -17.90
C ASP A 61 14.87 12.94 -17.25
N HIS A 62 13.90 13.52 -17.97
CA HIS A 62 12.54 13.63 -17.47
C HIS A 62 11.85 12.26 -17.34
N TYR A 63 12.03 11.34 -18.29
CA TYR A 63 11.50 9.97 -18.20
C TYR A 63 11.98 9.22 -16.97
N PHE A 64 13.30 9.24 -16.71
CA PHE A 64 13.84 8.59 -15.52
C PHE A 64 13.45 9.31 -14.22
N SER A 65 13.25 10.63 -14.25
CA SER A 65 12.71 11.37 -13.10
C SER A 65 11.28 10.94 -12.77
N ILE A 66 10.39 10.82 -13.77
CA ILE A 66 9.02 10.31 -13.59
C ILE A 66 9.07 8.88 -13.04
N MET A 67 9.92 8.02 -13.63
CA MET A 67 10.08 6.63 -13.19
C MET A 67 10.57 6.53 -11.73
N THR A 68 11.36 7.51 -11.28
CA THR A 68 11.87 7.58 -9.91
C THR A 68 10.77 7.97 -8.92
N VAL A 69 9.96 9.00 -9.23
CA VAL A 69 8.92 9.50 -8.32
C VAL A 69 7.62 8.71 -8.38
N HIS A 70 7.30 8.06 -9.50
CA HIS A 70 6.07 7.30 -9.72
C HIS A 70 5.74 6.29 -8.60
N PRO A 71 6.65 5.38 -8.19
CA PRO A 71 6.37 4.49 -7.06
C PRO A 71 6.31 5.22 -5.72
N ILE A 72 6.99 6.36 -5.57
CA ILE A 72 6.91 7.17 -4.35
C ILE A 72 5.50 7.75 -4.20
N ILE A 73 4.95 8.30 -5.29
CA ILE A 73 3.58 8.81 -5.32
C ILE A 73 2.57 7.67 -5.19
N GLY A 74 2.73 6.57 -5.92
CA GLY A 74 1.79 5.46 -5.93
C GLY A 74 1.67 4.73 -4.59
N ILE A 75 2.80 4.45 -3.93
CA ILE A 75 2.84 3.67 -2.69
C ILE A 75 2.84 4.58 -1.46
N PHE A 76 3.84 5.45 -1.31
CA PHE A 76 3.95 6.29 -0.13
C PHE A 76 2.99 7.49 -0.14
N GLY A 77 2.72 8.08 -1.31
CA GLY A 77 1.72 9.14 -1.43
C GLY A 77 0.29 8.59 -1.34
N SER A 78 -0.02 7.56 -2.12
CA SER A 78 -1.38 7.05 -2.26
C SER A 78 -1.72 5.95 -1.25
N THR A 79 -1.06 4.79 -1.36
CA THR A 79 -1.43 3.61 -0.59
C THR A 79 -1.28 3.83 0.91
N TYR A 80 -0.19 4.44 1.36
CA TYR A 80 0.02 4.78 2.77
C TYR A 80 -1.10 5.67 3.30
N LEU A 81 -1.48 6.73 2.59
CA LEU A 81 -2.56 7.62 3.05
C LEU A 81 -3.91 6.92 3.13
N ILE A 82 -4.25 6.07 2.16
CA ILE A 82 -5.50 5.31 2.16
C ILE A 82 -5.50 4.31 3.32
N VAL A 83 -4.44 3.51 3.46
CA VAL A 83 -4.32 2.45 4.46
C VAL A 83 -4.22 3.04 5.86
N PHE A 84 -3.31 3.98 6.10
CA PHE A 84 -3.12 4.59 7.42
C PHE A 84 -4.33 5.41 7.83
N GLY A 85 -4.96 6.13 6.89
CA GLY A 85 -6.24 6.80 7.12
C GLY A 85 -7.31 5.82 7.59
N ALA A 86 -7.50 4.72 6.86
CA ALA A 86 -8.47 3.69 7.21
C ALA A 86 -8.16 3.03 8.56
N PHE A 87 -6.91 2.70 8.85
CA PHE A 87 -6.51 2.03 10.10
C PHE A 87 -6.57 2.93 11.32
N THR A 88 -6.28 4.23 11.15
CA THR A 88 -6.48 5.22 12.21
C THR A 88 -7.96 5.28 12.65
N PHE A 89 -8.89 4.95 11.76
CA PHE A 89 -10.31 4.79 12.11
C PHE A 89 -10.65 3.37 12.60
N LEU A 90 -10.23 2.35 11.86
CA LEU A 90 -10.63 0.96 12.09
C LEU A 90 -10.14 0.39 13.41
N VAL A 91 -8.89 0.68 13.82
CA VAL A 91 -8.35 0.19 15.08
C VAL A 91 -9.20 0.66 16.27
N PRO A 92 -9.40 1.98 16.50
CA PRO A 92 -10.25 2.43 17.60
C PRO A 92 -11.71 1.96 17.44
N TYR A 93 -12.23 1.92 16.20
CA TYR A 93 -13.60 1.45 15.93
C TYR A 93 -13.82 0.00 16.36
N LEU A 94 -12.89 -0.89 16.01
CA LEU A 94 -12.96 -2.31 16.37
C LEU A 94 -12.68 -2.55 17.86
N MET A 95 -11.87 -1.68 18.48
CA MET A 95 -11.58 -1.74 19.92
C MET A 95 -12.63 -1.03 20.78
N LYS A 96 -13.61 -0.38 20.14
CA LYS A 96 -14.70 0.39 20.76
C LYS A 96 -14.19 1.44 21.75
N LYS A 97 -13.17 2.21 21.34
CA LYS A 97 -12.61 3.29 22.14
C LYS A 97 -12.08 4.44 21.28
N PRO A 98 -11.83 5.63 21.85
CA PRO A 98 -11.26 6.74 21.09
C PRO A 98 -9.89 6.42 20.48
N LEU A 99 -9.47 7.26 19.54
CA LEU A 99 -8.07 7.27 19.10
C LEU A 99 -7.20 7.92 20.17
N TYR A 100 -5.97 7.44 20.34
CA TYR A 100 -5.02 8.01 21.30
C TYR A 100 -4.73 9.50 21.04
N SER A 101 -4.40 9.89 19.80
CA SER A 101 -4.11 11.29 19.46
C SER A 101 -4.63 11.72 18.09
N MET A 102 -5.63 12.61 18.11
CA MET A 102 -6.16 13.27 16.90
C MET A 102 -5.18 14.28 16.29
N LYS A 103 -4.35 14.90 17.13
CA LYS A 103 -3.30 15.81 16.66
C LYS A 103 -2.24 15.06 15.87
N LEU A 104 -1.82 13.90 16.38
CA LEU A 104 -0.84 13.06 15.71
C LEU A 104 -1.39 12.47 14.41
N ALA A 105 -2.67 12.07 14.39
CA ALA A 105 -3.32 11.64 13.15
C ALA A 105 -3.36 12.74 12.07
N ASN A 106 -3.59 14.00 12.45
CA ASN A 106 -3.47 15.12 11.51
C ASN A 106 -2.02 15.31 11.02
N PHE A 107 -1.06 15.26 11.94
CA PHE A 107 0.36 15.36 11.59
C PHE A 107 0.76 14.27 10.59
N THR A 108 0.36 13.02 10.81
CA THR A 108 0.68 11.88 9.93
C THR A 108 0.27 12.12 8.48
N TRP A 109 -0.99 12.44 8.20
CA TRP A 109 -1.42 12.57 6.80
C TRP A 109 -0.82 13.82 6.14
N ILE A 110 -0.60 14.90 6.90
CA ILE A 110 0.06 16.11 6.41
C ILE A 110 1.51 15.82 6.08
N ALA A 111 2.25 15.17 6.98
CA ALA A 111 3.66 14.82 6.77
C ALA A 111 3.82 13.91 5.55
N ILE A 112 3.04 12.83 5.45
CA ILE A 112 3.11 11.92 4.30
C ILE A 112 2.78 12.65 3.00
N GLY A 113 1.70 13.44 2.97
CA GLY A 113 1.32 14.20 1.79
C GLY A 113 2.35 15.25 1.37
N ALA A 114 2.89 16.02 2.33
CA ALA A 114 3.92 17.01 2.08
C ALA A 114 5.23 16.37 1.61
N GLY A 115 5.65 15.27 2.25
CA GLY A 115 6.84 14.52 1.87
C GLY A 115 6.73 13.89 0.46
N ALA A 116 5.55 13.39 0.09
CA ALA A 116 5.28 12.90 -1.26
C ALA A 116 5.37 14.02 -2.30
N ILE A 117 4.79 15.20 -2.03
CA ILE A 117 4.89 16.38 -2.91
C ILE A 117 6.35 16.83 -3.03
N MET A 118 7.09 16.91 -1.93
CA MET A 118 8.51 17.27 -1.96
C MET A 118 9.31 16.27 -2.81
N SER A 119 9.10 14.97 -2.60
CA SER A 119 9.76 13.93 -3.40
C SER A 119 9.46 14.09 -4.89
N TRP A 120 8.19 14.33 -5.21
CA TRP A 120 7.75 14.58 -6.57
C TRP A 120 8.40 15.82 -7.19
N LEU A 121 8.49 16.94 -6.45
CA LEU A 121 9.16 18.16 -6.90
C LEU A 121 10.65 17.95 -7.14
N GLY A 122 11.31 17.10 -6.35
CA GLY A 122 12.70 16.70 -6.56
C GLY A 122 12.93 16.07 -7.94
N GLY A 123 12.03 15.19 -8.37
CA GLY A 123 12.07 14.63 -9.72
C GLY A 123 11.58 15.61 -10.79
N ALA A 124 10.41 16.23 -10.59
CA ALA A 124 9.74 17.03 -11.62
C ALA A 124 10.46 18.34 -11.97
N ILE A 125 11.13 18.98 -11.01
CA ILE A 125 11.82 20.27 -11.22
C ILE A 125 13.32 20.07 -11.44
N TYR A 126 13.96 19.21 -10.64
CA TYR A 126 15.42 19.06 -10.64
C TYR A 126 15.91 17.82 -11.39
N HIS A 127 14.99 17.03 -11.97
CA HIS A 127 15.30 15.80 -12.70
C HIS A 127 16.14 14.80 -11.88
N TYR A 128 16.02 14.82 -10.55
CA TYR A 128 16.73 13.87 -9.69
C TYR A 128 16.17 12.45 -9.92
N ALA A 129 17.00 11.55 -10.45
CA ALA A 129 16.53 10.28 -11.01
C ALA A 129 17.38 9.03 -10.65
N PRO A 130 17.78 8.81 -9.38
CA PRO A 130 18.51 7.60 -8.99
C PRO A 130 17.65 6.32 -8.93
N LEU A 131 16.38 6.40 -9.36
CA LEU A 131 15.36 5.35 -9.25
C LEU A 131 14.92 5.10 -7.80
N TYR A 132 13.70 4.60 -7.61
CA TYR A 132 13.13 4.36 -6.26
C TYR A 132 13.93 3.38 -5.40
N THR A 133 14.75 2.53 -6.04
CA THR A 133 15.60 1.57 -5.36
C THR A 133 16.84 2.20 -4.74
N LEU A 134 17.18 3.45 -5.09
CA LEU A 134 18.27 4.22 -4.50
C LEU A 134 19.58 3.43 -4.34
N TYR A 135 19.92 2.62 -5.35
CA TYR A 135 21.08 1.73 -5.26
C TYR A 135 22.38 2.53 -5.23
N TRP A 136 23.16 2.31 -4.20
CA TRP A 136 24.47 2.92 -4.06
C TRP A 136 25.40 2.56 -5.23
N PRO A 137 26.15 3.53 -5.81
CA PRO A 137 26.31 4.93 -5.40
C PRO A 137 25.41 5.94 -6.13
N LEU A 138 24.45 5.50 -6.98
CA LEU A 138 23.62 6.40 -7.79
C LEU A 138 22.99 7.59 -7.04
N PRO A 139 22.39 7.44 -5.84
CA PRO A 139 21.78 8.59 -5.16
C PRO A 139 22.77 9.68 -4.74
N VAL A 140 24.07 9.40 -4.73
CA VAL A 140 25.14 10.35 -4.37
C VAL A 140 26.07 10.68 -5.54
N ASP A 141 25.69 10.31 -6.77
CA ASP A 141 26.43 10.73 -7.96
C ASP A 141 26.03 12.15 -8.38
N PHE A 142 26.67 13.14 -7.73
CA PHE A 142 26.41 14.55 -7.99
C PHE A 142 27.05 15.07 -9.27
N THR A 143 27.77 14.23 -10.02
CA THR A 143 28.19 14.57 -11.39
C THR A 143 27.04 14.44 -12.37
N GLN A 144 26.08 13.56 -12.08
CA GLN A 144 24.88 13.35 -12.89
C GLN A 144 23.66 14.09 -12.33
N PHE A 145 23.55 14.18 -10.99
CA PHE A 145 22.35 14.67 -10.33
C PHE A 145 22.56 15.96 -9.55
N ASN A 146 21.58 16.86 -9.63
CA ASN A 146 21.57 18.10 -8.86
C ASN A 146 21.46 17.80 -7.34
N PRO A 147 22.41 18.25 -6.49
CA PRO A 147 22.36 18.01 -5.04
C PRO A 147 21.12 18.60 -4.34
N ILE A 148 20.63 19.76 -4.80
CA ILE A 148 19.39 20.37 -4.28
C ILE A 148 18.19 19.48 -4.62
N GLY A 149 18.14 18.96 -5.85
CA GLY A 149 17.15 17.96 -6.26
C GLY A 149 17.17 16.73 -5.36
N GLY A 150 18.36 16.21 -5.07
CA GLY A 150 18.56 15.11 -4.13
C GLY A 150 18.08 15.44 -2.71
N LEU A 151 18.38 16.64 -2.20
CA LEU A 151 17.95 17.08 -0.86
C LEU A 151 16.42 17.17 -0.76
N VAL A 152 15.78 17.73 -1.78
CA VAL A 152 14.32 17.85 -1.86
C VAL A 152 13.67 16.47 -1.95
N PHE A 153 14.24 15.58 -2.77
CA PHE A 153 13.73 14.22 -2.95
C PHE A 153 13.86 13.38 -1.66
N VAL A 154 15.08 13.25 -1.14
CA VAL A 154 15.38 12.41 0.02
C VAL A 154 14.81 13.01 1.30
N GLY A 155 14.81 14.34 1.42
CA GLY A 155 14.11 15.04 2.51
C GLY A 155 12.61 14.80 2.48
N GLY A 156 12.00 14.74 1.30
CA GLY A 156 10.60 14.32 1.13
C GLY A 156 10.34 12.93 1.68
N ILE A 157 11.15 11.93 1.29
CA ILE A 157 11.05 10.56 1.82
C ILE A 157 11.24 10.54 3.35
N ALA A 158 12.21 11.29 3.89
CA ALA A 158 12.43 11.36 5.33
C ALA A 158 11.18 11.89 6.08
N ILE A 159 10.51 12.91 5.54
CA ILE A 159 9.27 13.44 6.12
C ILE A 159 8.13 12.40 6.04
N ILE A 160 8.03 11.64 4.95
CA ILE A 160 7.10 10.50 4.86
C ILE A 160 7.38 9.53 6.01
N MET A 161 8.63 9.12 6.21
CA MET A 161 9.00 8.17 7.28
C MET A 161 8.69 8.72 8.68
N VAL A 162 8.91 10.01 8.93
CA VAL A 162 8.51 10.63 10.20
C VAL A 162 6.99 10.62 10.39
N GLY A 163 6.22 10.89 9.33
CA GLY A 163 4.76 10.75 9.35
C GLY A 163 4.31 9.31 9.64
N THR A 164 4.99 8.32 9.05
CA THR A 164 4.81 6.89 9.28
C THR A 164 5.09 6.49 10.73
N LEU A 165 6.19 6.98 11.33
CA LEU A 165 6.47 6.78 12.76
C LEU A 165 5.38 7.37 13.66
N GLY A 166 4.84 8.54 13.27
CA GLY A 166 3.67 9.13 13.92
C GLY A 166 2.43 8.22 13.87
N PHE A 167 2.16 7.59 12.71
CA PHE A 167 1.09 6.61 12.56
C PHE A 167 1.30 5.41 13.48
N ILE A 168 2.49 4.79 13.42
CA ILE A 168 2.87 3.61 14.21
C ILE A 168 2.65 3.88 15.70
N TYR A 169 3.19 4.98 16.21
CA TYR A 169 3.04 5.34 17.61
C TYR A 169 1.56 5.53 17.97
N ASN A 170 0.78 6.20 17.13
CA ASN A 170 -0.64 6.40 17.40
C ASN A 170 -1.43 5.09 17.44
N ILE A 171 -1.14 4.14 16.55
CA ILE A 171 -1.79 2.82 16.53
C ILE A 171 -1.39 2.00 17.76
N PHE A 172 -0.11 1.91 18.09
CA PHE A 172 0.35 1.16 19.27
C PHE A 172 -0.16 1.76 20.55
N ALA A 173 -0.07 3.08 20.69
CA ALA A 173 -0.64 3.79 21.83
C ALA A 173 -2.14 3.54 21.90
N THR A 174 -2.87 3.60 20.77
CA THR A 174 -4.30 3.28 20.71
C THR A 174 -4.58 1.85 21.15
N VAL A 175 -3.78 0.84 20.80
CA VAL A 175 -4.02 -0.54 21.27
C VAL A 175 -3.85 -0.65 22.79
N PHE A 176 -2.79 -0.08 23.36
CA PHE A 176 -2.40 -0.34 24.74
C PHE A 176 -2.91 0.66 25.78
N TYR A 177 -3.25 1.89 25.39
CA TYR A 177 -3.76 2.86 26.35
C TYR A 177 -5.13 2.44 26.90
N THR A 178 -5.37 2.80 28.16
CA THR A 178 -6.69 2.67 28.79
C THR A 178 -7.34 4.04 28.78
N GLU A 179 -8.57 4.14 28.27
CA GLU A 179 -9.33 5.40 28.29
C GLU A 179 -9.63 5.86 29.72
N ASP A 180 -9.77 7.19 29.87
CA ASP A 180 -10.10 7.81 31.16
C ASP A 180 -11.41 7.21 31.72
N GLY A 181 -11.39 6.88 33.02
CA GLY A 181 -12.55 6.30 33.71
C GLY A 181 -12.80 4.81 33.48
N HIS A 182 -11.91 4.09 32.78
CA HIS A 182 -12.00 2.64 32.60
C HIS A 182 -10.92 1.89 33.41
N GLU A 183 -11.23 0.64 33.79
CA GLU A 183 -10.25 -0.22 34.46
C GLU A 183 -9.05 -0.51 33.55
N LYS A 184 -7.85 -0.54 34.14
CA LYS A 184 -6.61 -0.83 33.42
C LYS A 184 -6.72 -2.19 32.75
N ARG A 185 -6.63 -2.20 31.42
CA ARG A 185 -6.64 -3.44 30.65
C ARG A 185 -5.36 -4.23 30.94
N PRO A 186 -5.43 -5.56 31.12
CA PRO A 186 -4.26 -6.36 31.46
C PRO A 186 -3.31 -6.40 30.26
N MET A 187 -2.09 -5.90 30.46
CA MET A 187 -1.10 -5.70 29.39
C MET A 187 -0.65 -7.02 28.74
N LYS A 188 -0.41 -8.06 29.55
CA LYS A 188 0.07 -9.37 29.07
C LYS A 188 -0.92 -10.03 28.08
N PRO A 189 -2.22 -10.17 28.41
CA PRO A 189 -3.22 -10.64 27.45
C PRO A 189 -3.31 -9.81 26.17
N LEU A 190 -3.20 -8.48 26.26
CA LEU A 190 -3.21 -7.60 25.09
C LEU A 190 -2.00 -7.85 24.18
N ILE A 191 -0.78 -7.91 24.73
CA ILE A 191 0.43 -8.19 23.95
C ILE A 191 0.35 -9.55 23.27
N LEU A 192 0.00 -10.60 24.03
CA LEU A 192 -0.08 -11.96 23.48
C LEU A 192 -1.13 -12.06 22.36
N SER A 193 -2.26 -11.38 22.52
CA SER A 193 -3.31 -11.39 21.51
C SER A 193 -2.95 -10.53 20.30
N ALA A 194 -2.37 -9.34 20.51
CA ALA A 194 -1.96 -8.42 19.44
C ALA A 194 -0.85 -8.99 18.54
N LEU A 195 0.01 -9.85 19.10
CA LEU A 195 1.01 -10.60 18.34
C LEU A 195 0.48 -11.91 17.73
N GLY A 196 -0.77 -12.31 18.01
CA GLY A 196 -1.34 -13.58 17.52
C GLY A 196 -0.82 -14.84 18.26
N ILE A 197 -0.09 -14.68 19.37
CA ILE A 197 0.46 -15.77 20.19
C ILE A 197 -0.67 -16.61 20.80
N ASP A 198 -1.80 -15.98 21.13
CA ASP A 198 -2.99 -16.68 21.62
C ASP A 198 -3.53 -17.72 20.62
N GLY A 199 -3.44 -17.44 19.32
CA GLY A 199 -3.76 -18.40 18.25
C GLY A 199 -2.86 -19.63 18.27
N MET A 200 -1.54 -19.44 18.37
CA MET A 200 -0.56 -20.53 18.49
C MET A 200 -0.80 -21.37 19.76
N LEU A 201 -1.01 -20.71 20.90
CA LEU A 201 -1.30 -21.39 22.16
C LEU A 201 -2.60 -22.20 22.09
N ASN A 202 -3.66 -21.65 21.46
CA ASN A 202 -4.91 -22.37 21.25
C ASN A 202 -4.73 -23.61 20.37
N ILE A 203 -3.89 -23.55 19.34
CA ILE A 203 -3.57 -24.72 18.49
C ILE A 203 -2.81 -25.77 19.32
N TRP A 204 -1.77 -25.36 20.04
CA TRP A 204 -0.98 -26.25 20.90
C TRP A 204 -1.83 -26.90 21.99
N TYR A 205 -2.71 -26.13 22.64
CA TYR A 205 -3.59 -26.64 23.70
C TYR A 205 -4.59 -27.64 23.15
N LYS A 206 -5.14 -27.39 21.95
CA LYS A 206 -5.99 -28.36 21.25
C LYS A 206 -5.26 -29.67 20.95
N ILE A 207 -4.02 -29.62 20.44
CA ILE A 207 -3.21 -30.81 20.12
C ILE A 207 -2.85 -31.60 21.40
N THR A 208 -2.63 -30.90 22.51
CA THR A 208 -2.26 -31.50 23.80
C THR A 208 -3.46 -31.87 24.69
N GLY A 209 -4.69 -31.81 24.16
CA GLY A 209 -5.90 -32.16 24.90
C GLY A 209 -6.26 -31.22 26.05
N ARG A 210 -5.72 -29.99 26.06
CA ARG A 210 -5.99 -28.95 27.05
C ARG A 210 -7.14 -28.05 26.60
N GLU A 211 -7.84 -27.46 27.57
CA GLU A 211 -8.81 -26.38 27.31
C GLU A 211 -8.15 -25.20 26.56
N PRO A 212 -8.85 -24.47 25.68
CA PRO A 212 -8.28 -23.35 24.94
C PRO A 212 -7.66 -22.29 25.87
N TYR A 213 -6.47 -21.80 25.51
CA TYR A 213 -5.77 -20.73 26.25
C TYR A 213 -6.61 -19.46 26.32
N ALA A 214 -7.18 -19.03 25.20
CA ALA A 214 -8.09 -17.89 25.11
C ALA A 214 -9.38 -18.30 24.39
N LYS A 215 -10.48 -18.35 25.14
CA LYS A 215 -11.84 -18.58 24.57
C LYS A 215 -12.34 -17.34 23.83
N GLU A 216 -12.06 -16.17 24.39
CA GLU A 216 -12.29 -14.87 23.76
C GLU A 216 -10.97 -14.08 23.72
N PRO A 217 -10.37 -13.90 22.52
CA PRO A 217 -9.16 -13.11 22.36
C PRO A 217 -9.32 -11.66 22.84
N ALA A 218 -8.26 -11.10 23.45
CA ALA A 218 -8.27 -9.74 23.99
C ALA A 218 -8.37 -8.65 22.90
N VAL A 219 -7.88 -8.92 21.70
CA VAL A 219 -8.05 -8.04 20.52
C VAL A 219 -8.70 -8.82 19.39
N SER A 220 -9.43 -8.14 18.50
CA SER A 220 -10.02 -8.79 17.32
C SER A 220 -8.94 -9.16 16.29
N LEU A 221 -9.20 -10.17 15.45
CA LEU A 221 -8.23 -10.63 14.45
C LEU A 221 -7.81 -9.53 13.46
N PRO A 222 -8.71 -8.67 12.94
CA PRO A 222 -8.27 -7.54 12.12
C PRO A 222 -7.31 -6.60 12.85
N VAL A 223 -7.52 -6.37 14.15
CA VAL A 223 -6.58 -5.56 14.96
C VAL A 223 -5.23 -6.27 15.10
N VAL A 224 -5.19 -7.61 15.21
CA VAL A 224 -3.92 -8.38 15.17
C VAL A 224 -3.19 -8.14 13.86
N ALA A 225 -3.88 -8.25 12.72
CA ALA A 225 -3.24 -8.08 11.42
C ALA A 225 -2.70 -6.64 11.23
N ILE A 226 -3.48 -5.63 11.62
CA ILE A 226 -3.04 -4.23 11.58
C ILE A 226 -1.86 -4.01 12.55
N PHE A 227 -1.95 -4.50 13.78
CA PHE A 227 -0.87 -4.36 14.75
C PHE A 227 0.42 -5.01 14.25
N ARG A 228 0.33 -6.22 13.69
CA ARG A 228 1.48 -6.95 13.18
C ARG A 228 2.12 -6.24 11.99
N GLY A 229 1.37 -5.88 10.96
CA GLY A 229 1.95 -5.17 9.82
C GLY A 229 2.52 -3.80 10.22
N THR A 230 2.05 -3.22 11.33
CA THR A 230 2.62 -1.98 11.89
C THR A 230 4.02 -2.20 12.47
N ILE A 231 4.36 -3.41 12.93
CA ILE A 231 5.72 -3.78 13.34
C ILE A 231 6.65 -3.80 12.12
N ASP A 232 6.22 -4.43 11.02
CA ASP A 232 7.01 -4.47 9.78
C ASP A 232 7.18 -3.06 9.20
N THR A 233 6.12 -2.24 9.24
CA THR A 233 6.17 -0.81 8.86
C THR A 233 7.14 -0.01 9.73
N LEU A 234 7.30 -0.34 11.02
CA LEU A 234 8.26 0.32 11.91
C LEU A 234 9.70 0.01 11.50
N LEU A 235 10.01 -1.26 11.25
CA LEU A 235 11.35 -1.68 10.85
C LEU A 235 11.74 -1.05 9.51
N ASP A 236 10.81 -1.05 8.55
CA ASP A 236 10.97 -0.36 7.27
C ASP A 236 11.28 1.14 7.46
N ALA A 237 10.44 1.86 8.22
CA ALA A 237 10.60 3.29 8.42
C ALA A 237 11.96 3.64 9.05
N LEU A 238 12.47 2.80 9.95
CA LEU A 238 13.80 2.98 10.54
C LEU A 238 14.92 2.76 9.51
N VAL A 239 14.80 1.75 8.66
CA VAL A 239 15.79 1.44 7.61
C VAL A 239 15.82 2.53 6.56
N ILE A 240 14.66 2.89 5.98
CA ILE A 240 14.57 3.90 4.93
C ILE A 240 15.03 5.26 5.46
N LEU A 241 14.65 5.63 6.68
CA LEU A 241 15.12 6.88 7.29
C LEU A 241 16.64 6.86 7.49
N THR A 242 17.22 5.74 7.91
CA THR A 242 18.68 5.60 8.07
C THR A 242 19.40 5.77 6.72
N CYS A 243 18.92 5.10 5.66
CA CYS A 243 19.46 5.26 4.31
C CYS A 243 19.29 6.71 3.81
N GLY A 244 18.15 7.34 4.06
CA GLY A 244 17.89 8.73 3.71
C GLY A 244 18.83 9.70 4.42
N VAL A 245 19.06 9.53 5.72
CA VAL A 245 20.03 10.32 6.49
C VAL A 245 21.44 10.15 5.94
N LEU A 246 21.85 8.92 5.61
CA LEU A 246 23.14 8.66 4.97
C LEU A 246 23.28 9.46 3.66
N ILE A 247 22.29 9.40 2.77
CA ILE A 247 22.33 10.14 1.50
C ILE A 247 22.36 11.65 1.74
N ILE A 248 21.59 12.17 2.71
CA ILE A 248 21.59 13.60 3.06
C ILE A 248 22.98 14.05 3.56
N VAL A 249 23.68 13.24 4.35
CA VAL A 249 25.06 13.56 4.79
C VAL A 249 25.98 13.74 3.59
N TYR A 250 25.87 12.88 2.57
CA TYR A 250 26.64 13.00 1.34
C TYR A 250 26.28 14.24 0.52
N ILE A 251 24.98 14.54 0.39
CA ILE A 251 24.49 15.75 -0.27
C ILE A 251 25.05 17.01 0.41
N VAL A 252 24.99 17.07 1.75
CA VAL A 252 25.51 18.20 2.52
C VAL A 252 27.03 18.32 2.40
N GLY A 253 27.75 17.20 2.41
CA GLY A 253 29.19 17.18 2.16
C GLY A 253 29.55 17.81 0.81
N ASP A 254 28.88 17.39 -0.26
CA ASP A 254 29.05 17.95 -1.60
C ASP A 254 28.73 19.46 -1.65
N MET A 255 27.56 19.86 -1.14
CA MET A 255 27.12 21.26 -1.13
C MET A 255 28.03 22.19 -0.31
N THR A 256 28.76 21.67 0.68
CA THR A 256 29.71 22.44 1.51
C THR A 256 31.14 22.42 0.98
N GLY A 257 31.39 21.78 -0.18
CA GLY A 257 32.71 21.67 -0.78
C GLY A 257 33.61 20.63 -0.12
N MET A 258 33.04 19.72 0.68
CA MET A 258 33.72 18.60 1.34
C MET A 258 33.08 17.26 0.91
N PRO A 259 33.15 16.89 -0.39
CA PRO A 259 32.53 15.67 -0.88
C PRO A 259 33.16 14.44 -0.21
N PHE A 260 32.32 13.54 0.27
CA PHE A 260 32.75 12.26 0.82
C PHE A 260 33.03 11.25 -0.30
N ASP A 261 33.99 10.35 -0.07
CA ASP A 261 34.24 9.24 -0.97
C ASP A 261 33.11 8.21 -0.89
N TYR A 262 32.35 8.06 -1.98
CA TYR A 262 31.24 7.11 -2.05
C TYR A 262 31.69 5.65 -1.89
N THR A 263 32.98 5.33 -2.11
CA THR A 263 33.50 3.97 -1.89
C THR A 263 33.62 3.59 -0.42
N SER A 264 33.49 4.56 0.49
CA SER A 264 33.44 4.30 1.95
C SER A 264 32.19 3.54 2.38
N VAL A 265 31.14 3.49 1.53
CA VAL A 265 29.96 2.64 1.73
C VAL A 265 30.04 1.44 0.79
N ASN A 266 30.03 0.23 1.38
CA ASN A 266 29.97 -0.99 0.59
C ASN A 266 28.58 -1.13 -0.07
N ALA A 267 28.55 -1.09 -1.40
CA ALA A 267 27.30 -1.08 -2.17
C ALA A 267 26.45 -2.36 -1.96
N LEU A 268 27.09 -3.52 -1.77
CA LEU A 268 26.38 -4.79 -1.54
C LEU A 268 25.74 -4.81 -0.14
N LEU A 269 26.46 -4.31 0.87
CA LEU A 269 25.94 -4.17 2.23
C LEU A 269 24.78 -3.17 2.28
N TYR A 270 24.94 -2.00 1.66
CA TYR A 270 23.87 -1.01 1.54
C TYR A 270 22.63 -1.63 0.89
N LYS A 271 22.81 -2.36 -0.21
CA LYS A 271 21.71 -2.98 -0.94
C LYS A 271 20.98 -4.04 -0.09
N ASN A 272 21.71 -4.88 0.64
CA ASN A 272 21.12 -5.82 1.60
C ASN A 272 20.31 -5.10 2.69
N PHE A 273 20.90 -4.08 3.32
CA PHE A 273 20.24 -3.32 4.37
C PHE A 273 18.98 -2.62 3.85
N PHE A 274 19.08 -1.99 2.68
CA PHE A 274 17.96 -1.31 2.03
C PHE A 274 16.81 -2.27 1.70
N TRP A 275 17.09 -3.44 1.10
CA TRP A 275 16.03 -4.41 0.82
C TRP A 275 15.49 -5.08 2.06
N TRP A 276 16.30 -5.30 3.08
CA TRP A 276 15.78 -5.81 4.36
C TRP A 276 14.71 -4.90 4.95
N GLY A 277 14.79 -3.58 4.74
CA GLY A 277 13.70 -2.66 5.08
C GLY A 277 12.60 -2.61 4.03
N LEU A 278 12.95 -2.31 2.77
CA LEU A 278 11.98 -2.05 1.72
C LEU A 278 11.07 -3.26 1.42
N ASP A 279 11.59 -4.48 1.54
CA ASP A 279 10.80 -5.70 1.38
C ASP A 279 9.71 -5.82 2.44
N LEU A 280 9.95 -5.30 3.65
CA LEU A 280 8.93 -5.23 4.71
C LEU A 280 7.80 -4.27 4.36
N ILE A 281 7.90 -3.42 3.32
CA ILE A 281 6.72 -2.73 2.77
C ILE A 281 5.87 -3.70 1.96
N ALA A 282 6.48 -4.54 1.14
CA ALA A 282 5.76 -5.57 0.41
C ALA A 282 5.09 -6.52 1.39
N ASP A 283 5.82 -7.01 2.39
CA ASP A 283 5.25 -7.96 3.35
C ASP A 283 4.29 -7.27 4.31
N GLY A 284 4.78 -6.24 5.00
CA GLY A 284 4.06 -5.35 5.92
C GLY A 284 2.72 -4.88 5.38
N LEU A 285 2.82 -4.11 4.31
CA LEU A 285 1.71 -3.35 3.76
C LEU A 285 0.97 -4.07 2.63
N VAL A 286 1.66 -4.78 1.75
CA VAL A 286 1.01 -5.44 0.61
C VAL A 286 0.49 -6.83 0.96
N LEU A 287 1.17 -7.60 1.81
CA LEU A 287 0.70 -8.95 2.17
C LEU A 287 -0.17 -8.95 3.43
N ILE A 288 0.33 -8.44 4.55
CA ILE A 288 -0.30 -8.66 5.87
C ILE A 288 -1.49 -7.75 6.09
N TYR A 289 -1.33 -6.47 5.80
CA TYR A 289 -2.44 -5.54 5.87
C TYR A 289 -3.55 -5.94 4.89
N VAL A 290 -3.21 -6.46 3.71
CA VAL A 290 -4.19 -6.98 2.76
C VAL A 290 -4.87 -8.23 3.31
N ALA A 291 -4.13 -9.21 3.83
CA ALA A 291 -4.72 -10.41 4.43
C ALA A 291 -5.65 -10.06 5.60
N GLY A 292 -5.22 -9.17 6.49
CA GLY A 292 -6.04 -8.61 7.56
C GLY A 292 -7.28 -7.89 7.06
N THR A 293 -7.13 -7.12 5.99
CA THR A 293 -8.23 -6.42 5.33
C THR A 293 -9.20 -7.43 4.73
N TRP A 294 -8.75 -8.48 4.04
CA TRP A 294 -9.62 -9.53 3.52
C TRP A 294 -10.43 -10.23 4.61
N TYR A 295 -9.79 -10.57 5.74
CA TYR A 295 -10.49 -11.13 6.89
C TYR A 295 -11.57 -10.17 7.41
N LEU A 296 -11.23 -8.88 7.53
CA LEU A 296 -12.16 -7.84 7.96
C LEU A 296 -13.33 -7.69 6.99
N LEU A 297 -13.05 -7.49 5.70
CA LEU A 297 -14.05 -7.29 4.66
C LEU A 297 -14.96 -8.52 4.56
N ALA A 298 -14.43 -9.74 4.63
CA ALA A 298 -15.25 -10.95 4.64
C ALA A 298 -16.20 -11.00 5.84
N MET A 299 -15.73 -10.66 7.04
CA MET A 299 -16.61 -10.60 8.22
C MET A 299 -17.68 -9.50 8.09
N LEU A 300 -17.31 -8.31 7.61
CA LEU A 300 -18.24 -7.19 7.45
C LEU A 300 -19.29 -7.45 6.36
N ILE A 301 -18.89 -8.05 5.24
CA ILE A 301 -19.81 -8.40 4.13
C ILE A 301 -20.80 -9.49 4.55
N THR A 302 -20.33 -10.49 5.32
CA THR A 302 -21.13 -11.68 5.64
C THR A 302 -21.87 -11.60 6.97
N GLY A 303 -21.43 -10.74 7.89
CA GLY A 303 -21.86 -10.75 9.29
C GLY A 303 -21.43 -11.99 10.08
N LYS A 304 -20.57 -12.85 9.51
CA LYS A 304 -20.13 -14.11 10.13
C LYS A 304 -18.77 -13.97 10.82
N LYS A 305 -18.52 -14.88 11.76
CA LYS A 305 -17.16 -15.09 12.30
C LYS A 305 -16.27 -15.68 11.21
N LEU A 306 -14.98 -15.30 11.23
CA LEU A 306 -14.01 -15.80 10.26
C LEU A 306 -13.81 -17.31 10.42
N PHE A 307 -13.77 -18.03 9.29
CA PHE A 307 -13.37 -19.43 9.26
C PHE A 307 -11.93 -19.62 9.76
N MET A 308 -11.65 -20.70 10.50
CA MET A 308 -10.30 -21.02 11.01
C MET A 308 -9.57 -19.87 11.73
N GLN A 309 -10.28 -19.05 12.51
CA GLN A 309 -9.74 -17.83 13.13
C GLN A 309 -8.44 -18.03 13.94
N ASN A 310 -8.29 -19.13 14.69
CA ASN A 310 -7.06 -19.42 15.44
C ASN A 310 -5.86 -19.71 14.53
N ILE A 311 -6.10 -20.32 13.36
CA ILE A 311 -5.05 -20.60 12.37
C ILE A 311 -4.67 -19.30 11.66
N ALA A 312 -5.63 -18.43 11.34
CA ALA A 312 -5.31 -17.10 10.81
C ALA A 312 -4.42 -16.29 11.79
N ARG A 313 -4.72 -16.31 13.10
CA ARG A 313 -3.88 -15.68 14.12
C ARG A 313 -2.46 -16.24 14.16
N ALA A 314 -2.34 -17.56 14.18
CA ALA A 314 -1.06 -18.25 14.19
C ALA A 314 -0.25 -17.96 12.92
N ALA A 315 -0.89 -17.99 11.76
CA ALA A 315 -0.27 -17.67 10.47
C ALA A 315 0.23 -16.23 10.43
N LEU A 316 -0.50 -15.26 11.01
CA LEU A 316 -0.03 -13.88 11.11
C LEU A 316 1.24 -13.74 11.97
N LEU A 317 1.40 -14.57 13.02
CA LEU A 317 2.60 -14.58 13.85
C LEU A 317 3.79 -15.24 13.16
N LEU A 318 3.59 -16.44 12.59
CA LEU A 318 4.62 -17.10 11.76
C LEU A 318 5.08 -16.15 10.66
N GLU A 319 4.07 -15.54 10.05
CA GLU A 319 4.11 -14.38 9.19
C GLU A 319 5.26 -13.41 9.45
N LEU A 320 5.22 -12.83 10.64
CA LEU A 320 6.12 -11.78 11.09
C LEU A 320 7.59 -12.21 11.05
N VAL A 321 7.85 -13.48 11.36
CA VAL A 321 9.22 -13.99 11.40
C VAL A 321 9.73 -14.34 10.00
N VAL A 322 8.84 -14.84 9.14
CA VAL A 322 9.17 -15.17 7.75
C VAL A 322 9.53 -13.91 6.96
N SER A 323 8.73 -12.85 7.06
CA SER A 323 8.96 -11.58 6.34
C SER A 323 10.33 -10.96 6.62
N TRP A 324 10.87 -11.14 7.83
CA TRP A 324 12.19 -10.62 8.19
C TRP A 324 13.36 -11.36 7.53
N MET A 325 13.08 -12.48 6.84
CA MET A 325 14.06 -13.44 6.36
C MET A 325 14.01 -13.67 4.84
N VAL A 326 13.23 -12.88 4.09
CA VAL A 326 13.00 -13.11 2.65
C VAL A 326 13.69 -12.11 1.71
N TRP A 327 14.11 -10.94 2.19
CA TRP A 327 14.60 -9.81 1.38
C TRP A 327 15.63 -10.14 0.29
N SER A 328 16.43 -11.19 0.49
CA SER A 328 17.44 -11.59 -0.46
C SER A 328 16.87 -12.12 -1.79
N HIS A 329 15.56 -12.39 -1.87
CA HIS A 329 14.88 -12.72 -3.12
C HIS A 329 14.92 -11.57 -4.15
N HIS A 330 15.07 -10.31 -3.70
CA HIS A 330 15.33 -9.17 -4.59
C HIS A 330 16.75 -9.17 -5.18
N LEU A 331 17.64 -10.01 -4.64
CA LEU A 331 19.09 -9.99 -4.85
C LEU A 331 19.63 -11.30 -5.43
N LEU A 332 18.76 -12.20 -5.90
CA LEU A 332 19.16 -13.49 -6.50
C LEU A 332 20.11 -13.33 -7.69
N ALA A 333 19.88 -12.33 -8.53
CA ALA A 333 20.73 -12.01 -9.68
C ALA A 333 22.05 -11.30 -9.30
N ASP A 334 22.20 -10.81 -8.07
CA ASP A 334 23.39 -10.07 -7.64
C ASP A 334 24.55 -11.04 -7.36
N GLN A 335 25.58 -11.04 -8.21
CA GLN A 335 26.65 -12.04 -8.16
C GLN A 335 27.55 -11.91 -6.92
N GLY A 336 27.56 -10.74 -6.25
CA GLY A 336 28.29 -10.56 -5.01
C GLY A 336 27.64 -11.26 -3.80
N GLN A 337 26.35 -11.63 -3.89
CA GLN A 337 25.64 -12.25 -2.78
C GLN A 337 26.08 -13.71 -2.56
N PRO A 338 26.26 -14.13 -1.29
CA PRO A 338 26.53 -15.52 -0.98
C PRO A 338 25.43 -16.47 -1.52
N ASN A 339 25.82 -17.55 -2.18
CA ASN A 339 24.87 -18.52 -2.73
C ASN A 339 23.96 -19.13 -1.66
N MET A 340 24.45 -19.32 -0.43
CA MET A 340 23.63 -19.83 0.67
C MET A 340 22.50 -18.87 1.03
N MET A 341 22.75 -17.56 0.96
CA MET A 341 21.74 -16.55 1.23
C MET A 341 20.68 -16.54 0.13
N LYS A 342 21.11 -16.60 -1.14
CA LYS A 342 20.20 -16.71 -2.29
C LYS A 342 19.28 -17.93 -2.19
N LEU A 343 19.83 -19.08 -1.83
CA LEU A 343 19.08 -20.34 -1.73
C LEU A 343 18.15 -20.36 -0.51
N LEU A 344 18.69 -20.13 0.69
CA LEU A 344 17.91 -20.29 1.92
C LEU A 344 16.91 -19.14 2.07
N SER A 345 17.37 -17.90 2.11
CA SER A 345 16.50 -16.75 2.31
C SER A 345 15.69 -16.46 1.03
N GLY A 346 16.37 -16.36 -0.11
CA GLY A 346 15.77 -15.84 -1.33
C GLY A 346 14.86 -16.80 -2.10
N GLU A 347 14.99 -18.11 -1.91
CA GLU A 347 14.13 -19.10 -2.56
C GLU A 347 13.32 -19.91 -1.53
N MET A 348 14.00 -20.59 -0.59
CA MET A 348 13.33 -21.51 0.33
C MET A 348 12.43 -20.81 1.35
N VAL A 349 12.89 -19.72 1.98
CA VAL A 349 12.08 -18.99 2.98
C VAL A 349 10.96 -18.21 2.29
N THR A 350 11.23 -17.57 1.14
CA THR A 350 10.19 -16.90 0.33
C THR A 350 9.07 -17.85 -0.08
N ALA A 351 9.35 -19.14 -0.29
CA ALA A 351 8.30 -20.12 -0.57
C ALA A 351 7.29 -20.29 0.59
N PHE A 352 7.66 -19.99 1.84
CA PHE A 352 6.72 -20.03 2.97
C PHE A 352 5.66 -18.93 2.90
N GLU A 353 5.98 -17.76 2.33
CA GLU A 353 5.02 -16.65 2.16
C GLU A 353 3.85 -17.03 1.24
N LEU A 354 4.12 -17.93 0.29
CA LEU A 354 3.09 -18.48 -0.59
C LEU A 354 2.08 -19.34 0.20
N VAL A 355 2.56 -20.06 1.22
CA VAL A 355 1.71 -20.91 2.06
C VAL A 355 0.78 -20.07 2.92
N THR A 356 1.33 -19.05 3.59
CA THR A 356 0.56 -18.16 4.46
C THR A 356 -0.44 -17.33 3.66
N GLN A 357 -0.05 -16.83 2.47
CA GLN A 357 -0.96 -16.14 1.55
C GLN A 357 -2.07 -17.08 1.04
N GLY A 358 -1.74 -18.32 0.68
CA GLY A 358 -2.71 -19.34 0.29
C GLY A 358 -3.74 -19.63 1.38
N ILE A 359 -3.29 -19.71 2.65
CA ILE A 359 -4.18 -19.83 3.82
C ILE A 359 -5.09 -18.61 3.93
N ALA A 360 -4.57 -17.40 3.75
CA ALA A 360 -5.37 -16.18 3.81
C ALA A 360 -6.47 -16.12 2.74
N VAL A 361 -6.14 -16.48 1.50
CA VAL A 361 -7.12 -16.61 0.41
C VAL A 361 -8.17 -17.64 0.76
N PHE A 362 -7.76 -18.85 1.16
CA PHE A 362 -8.67 -19.95 1.47
C PHE A 362 -9.65 -19.59 2.60
N ILE A 363 -9.14 -19.06 3.70
CA ILE A 363 -9.96 -18.65 4.85
C ILE A 363 -10.98 -17.59 4.46
N THR A 364 -10.56 -16.59 3.68
CA THR A 364 -11.44 -15.52 3.21
C THR A 364 -12.55 -16.06 2.32
N LEU A 365 -12.20 -16.87 1.31
CA LEU A 365 -13.16 -17.44 0.37
C LEU A 365 -14.15 -18.41 1.04
N VAL A 366 -13.69 -19.26 1.96
CA VAL A 366 -14.58 -20.16 2.70
C VAL A 366 -15.53 -19.37 3.60
N THR A 367 -15.06 -18.28 4.23
CA THR A 367 -15.91 -17.40 5.03
C THR A 367 -17.03 -16.79 4.17
N LEU A 368 -16.69 -16.24 2.99
CA LEU A 368 -17.67 -15.73 2.03
C LEU A 368 -18.64 -16.83 1.55
N TRP A 369 -18.11 -17.99 1.16
CA TRP A 369 -18.89 -19.12 0.69
C TRP A 369 -19.89 -19.63 1.72
N SER A 370 -19.52 -19.60 3.01
CA SER A 370 -20.39 -20.05 4.09
C SER A 370 -21.65 -19.18 4.24
N ALA A 371 -21.62 -17.94 3.74
CA ALA A 371 -22.70 -16.96 3.88
C ALA A 371 -23.64 -16.89 2.67
N LYS A 372 -23.56 -17.85 1.74
CA LYS A 372 -24.43 -17.87 0.56
C LYS A 372 -25.92 -17.97 0.93
N PRO A 373 -26.81 -17.35 0.12
CA PRO A 373 -26.50 -16.57 -1.08
C PRO A 373 -25.96 -15.16 -0.76
N LEU A 374 -24.91 -14.72 -1.46
CA LEU A 374 -24.37 -13.36 -1.35
C LEU A 374 -24.80 -12.52 -2.56
N LYS A 375 -25.25 -11.28 -2.29
CA LYS A 375 -25.51 -10.31 -3.35
C LYS A 375 -24.19 -9.76 -3.87
N MET A 376 -24.05 -9.67 -5.19
CA MET A 376 -22.85 -9.16 -5.85
C MET A 376 -22.82 -7.62 -5.80
N THR A 377 -22.56 -7.08 -4.61
CA THR A 377 -22.42 -5.64 -4.34
C THR A 377 -21.03 -5.14 -4.75
N ASN A 378 -20.78 -3.82 -4.71
CA ASN A 378 -19.48 -3.27 -5.11
C ASN A 378 -18.38 -3.77 -4.16
N GLU A 379 -18.65 -3.78 -2.87
CA GLU A 379 -17.78 -4.30 -1.81
C GLU A 379 -17.30 -5.72 -2.15
N LEU A 380 -18.24 -6.62 -2.48
CA LEU A 380 -17.91 -8.00 -2.82
C LEU A 380 -17.18 -8.15 -4.15
N LYS A 381 -17.61 -7.44 -5.21
CA LYS A 381 -16.96 -7.50 -6.54
C LYS A 381 -15.49 -7.09 -6.45
N PHE A 382 -15.23 -5.95 -5.82
CA PHE A 382 -13.87 -5.42 -5.67
C PHE A 382 -13.01 -6.31 -4.78
N LEU A 383 -13.57 -6.91 -3.71
CA LEU A 383 -12.85 -7.88 -2.88
C LEU A 383 -12.44 -9.12 -3.69
N LEU A 384 -13.38 -9.70 -4.44
CA LEU A 384 -13.10 -10.88 -5.26
C LEU A 384 -12.08 -10.59 -6.37
N ALA A 385 -12.14 -9.40 -6.99
CA ALA A 385 -11.14 -8.98 -7.96
C ALA A 385 -9.77 -8.76 -7.31
N GLY A 386 -9.71 -8.23 -6.09
CA GLY A 386 -8.46 -8.12 -5.32
C GLY A 386 -7.86 -9.49 -5.01
N ILE A 387 -8.65 -10.43 -4.52
CA ILE A 387 -8.19 -11.82 -4.30
C ILE A 387 -7.68 -12.43 -5.62
N MET A 388 -8.42 -12.27 -6.72
CA MET A 388 -8.02 -12.75 -8.04
C MET A 388 -6.69 -12.14 -8.50
N GLY A 389 -6.48 -10.84 -8.30
CA GLY A 389 -5.25 -10.14 -8.69
C GLY A 389 -4.01 -10.72 -8.02
N PHE A 390 -4.08 -10.97 -6.71
CA PHE A 390 -3.00 -11.67 -6.00
C PHE A 390 -2.83 -13.11 -6.47
N MET A 391 -3.91 -13.85 -6.73
CA MET A 391 -3.83 -15.22 -7.27
C MET A 391 -3.16 -15.28 -8.64
N ILE A 392 -3.29 -14.24 -9.47
CA ILE A 392 -2.59 -14.13 -10.76
C ILE A 392 -1.11 -13.78 -10.56
N ALA A 393 -0.78 -12.95 -9.56
CA ALA A 393 0.59 -12.55 -9.28
C ALA A 393 1.43 -13.66 -8.62
N ILE A 394 0.81 -14.63 -7.94
CA ILE A 394 1.47 -15.75 -7.25
C ILE A 394 2.32 -16.62 -8.21
N PRO A 395 1.78 -17.15 -9.32
CA PRO A 395 2.60 -17.89 -10.28
C PRO A 395 3.81 -17.10 -10.77
N ALA A 396 3.64 -15.81 -11.05
CA ALA A 396 4.73 -14.94 -11.46
C ALA A 396 5.79 -14.77 -10.36
N ALA A 397 5.35 -14.68 -9.10
CA ALA A 397 6.21 -14.62 -7.92
C ALA A 397 7.04 -15.90 -7.73
N ILE A 398 6.42 -17.07 -7.88
CA ILE A 398 7.09 -18.37 -7.78
C ILE A 398 8.19 -18.47 -8.83
N LEU A 399 7.86 -18.14 -10.08
CA LEU A 399 8.80 -18.26 -11.20
C LEU A 399 9.99 -17.30 -11.04
N GLN A 400 9.80 -16.09 -10.52
CA GLN A 400 10.92 -15.17 -10.30
C GLN A 400 11.70 -15.47 -9.00
N ALA A 401 11.13 -16.17 -8.02
CA ALA A 401 11.81 -16.56 -6.79
C ALA A 401 12.75 -17.76 -7.00
N ASP A 402 12.53 -18.56 -8.05
CA ASP A 402 13.44 -19.61 -8.47
C ASP A 402 14.78 -19.02 -8.94
N MET A 403 15.89 -19.47 -8.35
CA MET A 403 17.23 -18.96 -8.67
C MET A 403 17.63 -19.13 -10.14
N GLY A 404 17.13 -20.16 -10.83
CA GLY A 404 17.42 -20.43 -12.23
C GLY A 404 16.71 -19.44 -13.14
N LEU A 405 15.38 -19.37 -13.02
CA LEU A 405 14.51 -18.51 -13.78
C LEU A 405 14.74 -17.02 -13.48
N ASN A 406 15.09 -16.66 -12.24
CA ASN A 406 15.43 -15.28 -11.88
C ASN A 406 16.55 -14.73 -12.77
N ARG A 407 17.52 -15.55 -13.20
CA ARG A 407 18.60 -15.08 -14.09
C ARG A 407 18.11 -14.54 -15.44
N ILE A 408 16.94 -15.00 -15.90
CA ILE A 408 16.34 -14.60 -17.18
C ILE A 408 15.27 -13.54 -16.96
N LEU A 409 14.52 -13.64 -15.86
CA LEU A 409 13.39 -12.76 -15.56
C LEU A 409 13.81 -11.46 -14.87
N HIS A 410 14.91 -11.46 -14.12
CA HIS A 410 15.35 -10.30 -13.34
C HIS A 410 15.60 -9.09 -14.25
N ASN A 411 15.20 -7.91 -13.79
CA ASN A 411 15.26 -6.66 -14.57
C ASN A 411 14.51 -6.67 -15.92
N THR A 412 13.63 -7.62 -16.19
CA THR A 412 12.70 -7.54 -17.32
C THR A 412 11.39 -6.85 -16.93
N GLN A 413 10.53 -6.59 -17.92
CA GLN A 413 9.16 -6.13 -17.70
C GLN A 413 8.33 -7.16 -16.90
N TRP A 414 8.77 -8.42 -16.75
CA TRP A 414 8.08 -9.47 -16.00
C TRP A 414 7.92 -9.09 -14.53
N ILE A 415 9.03 -8.67 -13.90
CA ILE A 415 9.07 -8.27 -12.50
C ILE A 415 8.05 -7.16 -12.26
N ILE A 416 8.05 -6.16 -13.14
CA ILE A 416 7.23 -4.97 -12.95
C ILE A 416 5.77 -5.23 -13.31
N PHE A 417 5.46 -5.85 -14.44
CA PHE A 417 4.09 -5.94 -14.94
C PHE A 417 3.38 -7.24 -14.55
N THR A 418 4.00 -8.38 -14.80
CA THR A 418 3.38 -9.69 -14.54
C THR A 418 3.28 -9.98 -13.04
N HIS A 419 4.27 -9.53 -12.26
CA HIS A 419 4.28 -9.73 -10.81
C HIS A 419 3.81 -8.48 -10.05
N VAL A 420 4.63 -7.42 -9.99
CA VAL A 420 4.39 -6.27 -9.09
C VAL A 420 3.10 -5.52 -9.42
N HIS A 421 2.87 -5.11 -10.67
CA HIS A 421 1.65 -4.37 -11.03
C HIS A 421 0.41 -5.25 -11.04
N ALA A 422 0.51 -6.56 -11.34
CA ALA A 422 -0.61 -7.47 -11.14
C ALA A 422 -1.04 -7.50 -9.66
N ALA A 423 -0.06 -7.66 -8.74
CA ALA A 423 -0.32 -7.61 -7.31
C ALA A 423 -0.84 -6.24 -6.85
N ILE A 424 -0.30 -5.13 -7.35
CA ILE A 424 -0.62 -3.79 -6.87
C ILE A 424 -1.88 -3.22 -7.52
N LEU A 425 -1.97 -3.20 -8.86
CA LEU A 425 -3.10 -2.61 -9.57
C LEU A 425 -4.34 -3.48 -9.50
N ILE A 426 -4.21 -4.81 -9.53
CA ILE A 426 -5.37 -5.69 -9.41
C ILE A 426 -5.55 -6.06 -7.95
N GLY A 427 -4.54 -6.68 -7.34
CA GLY A 427 -4.67 -7.22 -5.98
C GLY A 427 -4.98 -6.18 -4.92
N LEU A 428 -4.00 -5.30 -4.65
CA LEU A 428 -4.07 -4.29 -3.61
C LEU A 428 -5.12 -3.23 -3.92
N THR A 429 -5.06 -2.61 -5.11
CA THR A 429 -5.93 -1.47 -5.44
C THR A 429 -7.42 -1.86 -5.46
N MET A 430 -7.78 -3.04 -5.98
CA MET A 430 -9.18 -3.49 -5.90
C MET A 430 -9.60 -3.81 -4.46
N THR A 431 -8.70 -4.36 -3.64
CA THR A 431 -8.96 -4.55 -2.21
C THR A 431 -9.20 -3.21 -1.50
N LEU A 432 -8.40 -2.18 -1.80
CA LEU A 432 -8.59 -0.83 -1.26
C LEU A 432 -9.91 -0.22 -1.72
N TYR A 433 -10.31 -0.39 -2.98
CA TYR A 433 -11.64 0.05 -3.43
C TYR A 433 -12.77 -0.67 -2.70
N SER A 434 -12.65 -1.98 -2.43
CA SER A 434 -13.62 -2.71 -1.60
C SER A 434 -13.73 -2.09 -0.20
N ALA A 435 -12.58 -1.79 0.43
CA ALA A 435 -12.54 -1.14 1.74
C ALA A 435 -13.17 0.27 1.70
N ILE A 436 -12.91 1.05 0.66
CA ILE A 436 -13.54 2.36 0.45
C ILE A 436 -15.06 2.20 0.37
N TYR A 437 -15.60 1.26 -0.42
CA TYR A 437 -17.04 1.05 -0.52
C TYR A 437 -17.67 0.56 0.79
N ILE A 438 -17.00 -0.32 1.55
CA ILE A 438 -17.50 -0.76 2.86
C ILE A 438 -17.54 0.39 3.87
N LEU A 439 -16.47 1.19 3.94
CA LEU A 439 -16.36 2.27 4.90
C LEU A 439 -17.17 3.51 4.49
N TRP A 440 -17.54 3.62 3.22
CA TRP A 440 -18.27 4.75 2.65
C TRP A 440 -19.48 5.18 3.49
N PRO A 441 -20.50 4.32 3.74
CA PRO A 441 -21.67 4.75 4.50
C PRO A 441 -21.34 5.15 5.95
N ILE A 442 -20.30 4.56 6.54
CA ILE A 442 -19.89 4.83 7.93
C ILE A 442 -19.20 6.20 8.03
N LEU A 443 -18.30 6.50 7.10
CA LEU A 443 -17.50 7.73 7.13
C LEU A 443 -18.25 8.94 6.55
N THR A 444 -19.27 8.72 5.73
CA THR A 444 -20.05 9.78 5.08
C THR A 444 -21.43 10.00 5.67
N ASN A 445 -21.76 9.35 6.80
CA ASN A 445 -23.09 9.36 7.42
C ASN A 445 -24.20 8.94 6.42
N GLY A 446 -23.93 7.90 5.62
CA GLY A 446 -24.90 7.30 4.70
C GLY A 446 -25.11 8.04 3.38
N ALA A 447 -24.14 8.86 2.91
CA ALA A 447 -24.26 9.54 1.63
C ALA A 447 -24.45 8.52 0.48
N LYS A 448 -25.49 8.70 -0.34
CA LYS A 448 -25.83 7.74 -1.40
C LYS A 448 -25.05 8.00 -2.69
N LEU A 449 -24.35 6.97 -3.14
CA LEU A 449 -23.55 6.99 -4.38
C LEU A 449 -24.36 7.52 -5.58
N TYR A 450 -23.78 8.48 -6.30
CA TYR A 450 -24.40 9.15 -7.44
C TYR A 450 -24.82 8.18 -8.55
N SER A 451 -23.98 7.22 -8.90
CA SER A 451 -24.28 6.27 -9.98
C SER A 451 -23.68 4.90 -9.74
N GLN A 452 -24.55 3.89 -9.65
CA GLN A 452 -24.15 2.48 -9.67
C GLN A 452 -23.63 2.05 -11.05
N LYS A 453 -24.06 2.70 -12.13
CA LYS A 453 -23.53 2.42 -13.49
C LYS A 453 -22.07 2.83 -13.60
N LEU A 454 -21.71 4.02 -13.09
CA LEU A 454 -20.31 4.47 -13.03
C LEU A 454 -19.46 3.58 -12.14
N ALA A 455 -19.99 3.11 -11.00
CA ALA A 455 -19.27 2.17 -10.13
C ALA A 455 -18.98 0.83 -10.83
N ASN A 456 -19.93 0.30 -11.60
CA ASN A 456 -19.71 -0.92 -12.39
C ASN A 456 -18.74 -0.71 -13.55
N PHE A 457 -18.80 0.45 -14.22
CA PHE A 457 -17.83 0.79 -15.25
C PHE A 457 -16.42 0.92 -14.66
N HIS A 458 -16.27 1.64 -13.55
CA HIS A 458 -15.02 1.72 -12.78
C HIS A 458 -14.45 0.33 -12.46
N PHE A 459 -15.29 -0.57 -11.93
CA PHE A 459 -14.88 -1.94 -11.65
C PHE A 459 -14.29 -2.65 -12.88
N TRP A 460 -15.05 -2.72 -13.98
CA TRP A 460 -14.63 -3.48 -15.16
C TRP A 460 -13.49 -2.82 -15.93
N ALA A 461 -13.52 -1.51 -16.10
CA ALA A 461 -12.47 -0.76 -16.80
C ALA A 461 -11.15 -0.91 -16.05
N HIS A 462 -11.15 -0.79 -14.72
CA HIS A 462 -9.94 -0.99 -13.92
C HIS A 462 -9.42 -2.42 -14.04
N LEU A 463 -10.31 -3.42 -13.88
CA LEU A 463 -9.93 -4.83 -13.91
C LEU A 463 -9.34 -5.25 -15.26
N ILE A 464 -10.03 -4.91 -16.34
CA ILE A 464 -9.62 -5.28 -17.71
C ILE A 464 -8.37 -4.50 -18.11
N GLY A 465 -8.29 -3.21 -17.76
CA GLY A 465 -7.11 -2.40 -18.03
C GLY A 465 -5.88 -2.94 -17.32
N ALA A 466 -5.96 -3.20 -16.01
CA ALA A 466 -4.85 -3.73 -15.23
C ALA A 466 -4.44 -5.14 -15.66
N LEU A 467 -5.40 -6.02 -15.93
CA LEU A 467 -5.13 -7.39 -16.41
C LEU A 467 -4.48 -7.38 -17.81
N GLY A 468 -5.04 -6.60 -18.74
CA GLY A 468 -4.51 -6.48 -20.08
C GLY A 468 -3.10 -5.90 -20.08
N MET A 469 -2.85 -4.85 -19.30
CA MET A 469 -1.51 -4.26 -19.18
C MET A 469 -0.50 -5.26 -18.61
N SER A 470 -0.87 -5.98 -17.55
CA SER A 470 -0.02 -7.02 -16.95
C SER A 470 0.30 -8.13 -17.95
N CYS A 471 -0.67 -8.54 -18.76
CA CYS A 471 -0.52 -9.56 -19.79
C CYS A 471 0.41 -9.10 -20.93
N PHE A 472 0.11 -7.98 -21.60
CA PHE A 472 0.86 -7.54 -22.78
C PHE A 472 2.30 -7.16 -22.45
N MET A 473 2.53 -6.49 -21.32
CA MET A 473 3.89 -6.17 -20.88
C MET A 473 4.63 -7.40 -20.35
N GLY A 474 3.91 -8.39 -19.81
CA GLY A 474 4.47 -9.69 -19.49
C GLY A 474 4.94 -10.46 -20.73
N LEU A 475 4.18 -10.41 -21.82
CA LEU A 475 4.60 -10.97 -23.12
C LEU A 475 5.83 -10.25 -23.67
N ALA A 476 5.88 -8.92 -23.60
CA ALA A 476 7.08 -8.16 -23.96
C ALA A 476 8.31 -8.62 -23.14
N ALA A 477 8.13 -8.93 -21.86
CA ALA A 477 9.20 -9.46 -21.03
C ALA A 477 9.71 -10.83 -21.51
N MET A 478 8.81 -11.71 -21.95
CA MET A 478 9.16 -13.03 -22.49
C MET A 478 9.97 -12.91 -23.79
N ASP A 479 9.75 -11.85 -24.55
CA ASP A 479 10.54 -11.52 -25.74
C ASP A 479 11.83 -10.73 -25.41
N GLY A 480 12.16 -10.54 -24.13
CA GLY A 480 13.42 -9.95 -23.68
C GLY A 480 13.37 -8.46 -23.33
N ALA A 481 12.18 -7.85 -23.25
CA ALA A 481 12.08 -6.44 -22.86
C ALA A 481 12.57 -6.21 -21.42
N LEU A 482 13.72 -5.55 -21.28
CA LEU A 482 14.25 -5.04 -20.02
C LEU A 482 13.40 -3.88 -19.47
N ARG A 483 13.42 -3.72 -18.14
CA ARG A 483 12.90 -2.54 -17.44
C ARG A 483 13.95 -1.43 -17.42
N ARG A 484 13.49 -0.17 -17.30
CA ARG A 484 14.37 1.03 -17.22
C ARG A 484 15.21 1.25 -18.49
N VAL A 485 14.67 0.87 -19.65
CA VAL A 485 15.28 1.06 -20.98
C VAL A 485 14.26 1.73 -21.89
N LEU A 486 14.72 2.69 -22.70
CA LEU A 486 13.94 3.29 -23.78
C LEU A 486 14.23 2.52 -25.07
N TYR A 487 13.20 1.88 -25.62
CA TYR A 487 13.24 1.22 -26.93
C TYR A 487 12.70 2.20 -27.97
N VAL A 488 13.57 2.68 -28.85
CA VAL A 488 13.26 3.78 -29.78
C VAL A 488 13.13 3.33 -31.23
N ASP A 489 13.58 2.12 -31.56
CA ASP A 489 13.58 1.58 -32.92
C ASP A 489 12.34 0.67 -33.20
N GLY A 490 11.46 0.51 -32.20
CA GLY A 490 10.17 -0.17 -32.33
C GLY A 490 10.15 -1.63 -31.87
N GLU A 491 11.17 -2.08 -31.14
CA GLU A 491 11.47 -3.48 -30.78
C GLU A 491 10.37 -4.20 -30.00
N PHE A 492 9.43 -3.48 -29.39
CA PHE A 492 8.28 -4.04 -28.69
C PHE A 492 6.97 -3.26 -28.96
N ASN A 493 6.91 -2.55 -30.10
CA ASN A 493 5.89 -1.51 -30.34
C ASN A 493 4.45 -2.02 -30.18
N THR A 494 4.13 -3.21 -30.69
CA THR A 494 2.81 -3.83 -30.53
C THR A 494 2.42 -3.99 -29.05
N TYR A 495 3.34 -4.48 -28.21
CA TYR A 495 3.08 -4.62 -26.77
C TYR A 495 2.98 -3.27 -26.08
N MET A 496 3.80 -2.28 -26.48
CA MET A 496 3.74 -0.92 -25.93
C MET A 496 2.40 -0.25 -26.23
N ILE A 497 1.90 -0.37 -27.47
CA ILE A 497 0.59 0.16 -27.87
C ILE A 497 -0.53 -0.49 -27.06
N LEU A 498 -0.55 -1.82 -27.00
CA LEU A 498 -1.58 -2.55 -26.24
C LEU A 498 -1.51 -2.21 -24.74
N GLY A 499 -0.29 -2.15 -24.18
CA GLY A 499 -0.06 -1.70 -22.81
C GLY A 499 -0.54 -0.29 -22.54
N ALA A 500 -0.32 0.66 -23.47
CA ALA A 500 -0.77 2.04 -23.35
C ALA A 500 -2.30 2.18 -23.46
N LEU A 501 -2.97 1.38 -24.30
CA LEU A 501 -4.43 1.34 -24.37
C LEU A 501 -5.04 0.80 -23.07
N CYS A 502 -4.43 -0.24 -22.51
CA CYS A 502 -4.81 -0.78 -21.21
C CYS A 502 -4.58 0.22 -20.07
N GLY A 503 -3.44 0.92 -20.06
CA GLY A 503 -3.15 2.00 -19.11
C GLY A 503 -4.14 3.16 -19.21
N MET A 504 -4.53 3.54 -20.44
CA MET A 504 -5.57 4.55 -20.68
C MET A 504 -6.92 4.11 -20.10
N LEU A 505 -7.27 2.83 -20.21
CA LEU A 505 -8.50 2.30 -19.62
C LEU A 505 -8.49 2.42 -18.08
N ILE A 506 -7.34 2.21 -17.43
CA ILE A 506 -7.17 2.43 -15.98
C ILE A 506 -7.36 3.91 -15.64
N LEU A 507 -6.78 4.82 -16.42
CA LEU A 507 -6.94 6.27 -16.23
C LEU A 507 -8.41 6.70 -16.34
N ILE A 508 -9.11 6.25 -17.39
CA ILE A 508 -10.54 6.52 -17.59
C ILE A 508 -11.37 5.92 -16.44
N SER A 509 -10.97 4.75 -15.95
CA SER A 509 -11.59 4.11 -14.80
C SER A 509 -11.48 4.94 -13.52
N TRP A 510 -10.28 5.45 -13.22
CA TRP A 510 -10.05 6.36 -12.10
C TRP A 510 -10.86 7.66 -12.23
N LEU A 511 -10.92 8.24 -13.44
CA LEU A 511 -11.76 9.42 -13.68
C LEU A 511 -13.25 9.13 -13.43
N ALA A 512 -13.75 7.97 -13.87
CA ALA A 512 -15.13 7.57 -13.60
C ALA A 512 -15.41 7.40 -12.10
N PHE A 513 -14.46 6.82 -11.36
CA PHE A 513 -14.52 6.74 -9.90
C PHE A 513 -14.55 8.13 -9.26
N LEU A 514 -13.62 9.01 -9.63
CA LEU A 514 -13.52 10.36 -9.08
C LEU A 514 -14.78 11.18 -9.35
N ILE A 515 -15.31 11.14 -10.58
CA ILE A 515 -16.57 11.79 -10.93
C ILE A 515 -17.71 11.25 -10.06
N ASN A 516 -17.80 9.93 -9.87
CA ASN A 516 -18.84 9.33 -9.05
C ASN A 516 -18.74 9.79 -7.58
N VAL A 517 -17.53 9.84 -7.02
CA VAL A 517 -17.27 10.32 -5.65
C VAL A 517 -17.62 11.80 -5.52
N VAL A 518 -17.09 12.67 -6.39
CA VAL A 518 -17.31 14.12 -6.35
C VAL A 518 -18.78 14.45 -6.54
N MET A 519 -19.47 13.80 -7.48
CA MET A 519 -20.92 13.98 -7.68
C MET A 519 -21.73 13.43 -6.51
N THR A 520 -21.21 12.47 -5.75
CA THR A 520 -21.85 11.99 -4.53
C THR A 520 -21.73 13.00 -3.40
N ILE A 521 -20.52 13.45 -3.07
CA ILE A 521 -20.29 14.31 -1.89
C ILE A 521 -20.55 15.79 -2.16
N GLY A 522 -20.42 16.23 -3.40
CA GLY A 522 -20.47 17.63 -3.82
C GLY A 522 -19.21 18.42 -3.48
N ILE A 523 -18.92 19.48 -4.24
CA ILE A 523 -17.78 20.39 -3.99
C ILE A 523 -17.88 21.00 -2.58
N LYS A 524 -19.08 21.38 -2.13
CA LYS A 524 -19.28 21.89 -0.76
C LYS A 524 -18.96 20.84 0.31
N GLY A 525 -19.34 19.59 0.07
CA GLY A 525 -19.02 18.46 0.94
C GLY A 525 -17.52 18.24 1.02
N LEU A 526 -16.84 18.25 -0.13
CA LEU A 526 -15.38 18.11 -0.24
C LEU A 526 -14.65 19.21 0.53
N ILE A 527 -15.02 20.48 0.33
CA ILE A 527 -14.44 21.60 1.11
C ILE A 527 -14.70 21.41 2.60
N GLY A 528 -15.92 20.98 2.96
CA GLY A 528 -16.31 20.75 4.35
C GLY A 528 -15.54 19.61 5.06
N ILE A 529 -14.95 18.66 4.34
CA ILE A 529 -14.03 17.65 4.90
C ILE A 529 -12.78 18.34 5.49
N TYR A 530 -12.28 19.39 4.82
CA TYR A 530 -11.05 20.08 5.22
C TYR A 530 -11.27 21.22 6.22
N THR A 531 -12.52 21.63 6.48
CA THR A 531 -12.83 22.56 7.57
C THR A 531 -12.81 21.86 8.94
N PRO A 532 -12.56 22.59 10.06
CA PRO A 532 -12.68 22.03 11.41
C PRO A 532 -14.04 21.34 11.65
N ALA A 533 -14.06 20.32 12.51
CA ALA A 533 -15.33 19.71 12.94
C ALA A 533 -16.10 20.72 13.80
N LYS A 534 -17.44 20.69 13.74
CA LYS A 534 -18.27 21.55 14.61
C LYS A 534 -18.36 21.00 16.04
N SER A 535 -18.12 19.70 16.22
CA SER A 535 -18.10 19.04 17.52
C SER A 535 -16.65 18.72 17.94
N ASP A 536 -16.39 18.84 19.23
CA ASP A 536 -15.13 18.43 19.88
C ASP A 536 -15.22 17.02 20.49
N THR A 537 -16.16 16.20 20.00
CA THR A 537 -16.35 14.84 20.54
C THR A 537 -15.14 13.95 20.27
N LYS A 538 -14.87 13.04 21.21
CA LYS A 538 -13.93 11.93 21.04
C LYS A 538 -14.57 10.71 20.37
N ASP A 539 -15.87 10.75 20.11
CA ASP A 539 -16.60 9.67 19.44
C ASP A 539 -16.13 9.52 18.00
N LEU A 540 -16.01 8.27 17.57
CA LEU A 540 -15.50 7.94 16.23
C LEU A 540 -16.50 8.27 15.13
N VAL A 541 -17.79 8.08 15.44
CA VAL A 541 -18.94 8.39 14.58
C VAL A 541 -20.00 9.10 15.43
N PRO A 542 -20.92 9.88 14.84
CA PRO A 542 -21.98 10.52 15.60
C PRO A 542 -22.84 9.47 16.32
N ALA A 543 -23.36 9.81 17.51
CA ALA A 543 -24.36 8.98 18.17
C ALA A 543 -25.59 8.83 17.25
N ALA A 544 -26.06 7.58 17.11
CA ALA A 544 -27.18 7.23 16.25
C ALA A 544 -28.53 7.75 16.77
#